data_AF-A0A9R0Y9G6-F1
#
_entry.id   AF-A0A9R0Y9G6-F1
#
_cell.length_a   1.000
_cell.length_b   1.000
_cell.length_c   1.000
_cell.angle_alpha   90.00
_cell.angle_beta   90.00
_cell.angle_gamma   90.00
#
_symmetry.space_group_name_H-M   'P 1'
#
loop_
_entity.id
_entity.type
_entity.pdbx_description
1 polymer ?
#
loop_
_entity_poly.entity_id
_entity_poly.type
_entity_poly.pdbx_seq_one_letter_code
_entity_poly.pdbx_strand_id
1 'polypeptide(L)'
;MAPPGDIQAAPSEQPALQDELLEEILLRLTAAADLARASTVCPTPRRVITDHSFLRHLRTLHPPPLLDIISVSFRPAQHPHPFAAAARALDTVEVDLWCSFLPSTKRWCHRDFHDGRALFSGIPEGSSYAPGDYKRGKFAREFAVCDPLYRRYRMLPAILDELAVLVHQPDILNFESFLAPPGDDEDTSSFRVMCLAQCTTKLVLFVFSSGAGEWGAVTFDGWIALVTSPDNQPPASHLTWASGRYYVHKCFCWAVYPSNRLLMLDTRTMEFFAVDLPRQRVPGQMIPIMACQRVPGQMIPIMAFVEAGEGMLGMFTLVSRIDNDRHYLHYTKLQKDGDGANKWQSVAVISLPLHYRYTIMGVAGGYLLLQGIPEDMLSTPLPLMSTTQPSSCRLCWASKYRGGVG
;
A
#
# COMPACT_ATOMS: atom_id res chain seq x y z
N MET A 1 -14.09 -0.87 -77.53
CA MET A 1 -14.51 -1.77 -76.43
C MET A 1 -13.26 -2.15 -75.66
N ALA A 2 -13.04 -1.54 -74.50
CA ALA A 2 -11.97 -1.82 -73.55
C ALA A 2 -12.63 -1.77 -72.14
N PRO A 3 -12.31 -2.67 -71.21
CA PRO A 3 -13.03 -2.75 -69.94
C PRO A 3 -12.57 -1.65 -68.97
N PRO A 4 -13.42 -1.23 -68.02
CA PRO A 4 -13.00 -0.34 -66.95
C PRO A 4 -12.15 -1.12 -65.94
N GLY A 5 -11.00 -0.55 -65.57
CA GLY A 5 -10.08 -1.12 -64.61
C GLY A 5 -10.63 -1.12 -63.18
N ASP A 6 -10.38 -2.21 -62.48
CA ASP A 6 -10.65 -2.39 -61.05
C ASP A 6 -9.98 -1.28 -60.22
N ILE A 7 -10.80 -0.60 -59.40
CA ILE A 7 -10.30 0.18 -58.28
C ILE A 7 -9.94 -0.82 -57.18
N GLN A 8 -8.66 -1.16 -57.06
CA GLN A 8 -8.13 -1.83 -55.88
C GLN A 8 -8.37 -0.94 -54.65
N ALA A 9 -9.24 -1.39 -53.76
CA ALA A 9 -9.34 -0.84 -52.40
C ALA A 9 -8.01 -1.12 -51.67
N ALA A 10 -7.39 -0.07 -51.14
CA ALA A 10 -6.21 -0.18 -50.28
C ALA A 10 -6.56 -0.91 -48.97
N PRO A 11 -5.65 -1.72 -48.38
CA PRO A 11 -5.96 -2.47 -47.17
C PRO A 11 -5.95 -1.55 -45.94
N SER A 12 -7.05 -1.58 -45.18
CA SER A 12 -7.28 -0.81 -43.94
C SER A 12 -6.41 -1.23 -42.73
N GLU A 13 -5.38 -2.07 -42.93
CA GLU A 13 -4.57 -2.67 -41.85
C GLU A 13 -3.34 -1.83 -41.43
N GLN A 14 -2.89 -0.89 -42.27
CA GLN A 14 -1.69 -0.08 -41.99
C GLN A 14 -1.78 0.89 -40.79
N PRO A 15 -2.94 1.52 -40.48
CA PRO A 15 -3.03 2.45 -39.36
C PRO A 15 -2.87 1.76 -37.99
N ALA A 16 -3.43 0.56 -37.85
CA ALA A 16 -3.40 -0.20 -36.58
C ALA A 16 -1.96 -0.62 -36.22
N LEU A 17 -1.20 -1.09 -37.20
CA LEU A 17 0.20 -1.52 -37.03
C LEU A 17 1.14 -0.36 -36.66
N GLN A 18 0.83 0.87 -37.10
CA GLN A 18 1.57 2.07 -36.72
C GLN A 18 1.25 2.53 -35.29
N ASP A 19 -0.01 2.39 -34.88
CA ASP A 19 -0.43 2.72 -33.51
C ASP A 19 0.18 1.76 -32.48
N GLU A 20 0.27 0.46 -32.79
CA GLU A 20 0.93 -0.54 -31.93
C GLU A 20 2.43 -0.23 -31.70
N LEU A 21 3.17 0.08 -32.78
CA LEU A 21 4.59 0.45 -32.68
C LEU A 21 4.78 1.78 -31.93
N LEU A 22 3.87 2.74 -32.14
CA LEU A 22 3.90 4.01 -31.42
C LEU A 22 3.62 3.81 -29.93
N GLU A 23 2.66 2.96 -29.57
CA GLU A 23 2.41 2.54 -28.19
C GLU A 23 3.66 1.93 -27.57
N GLU A 24 4.34 0.97 -28.21
CA GLU A 24 5.58 0.39 -27.68
C GLU A 24 6.68 1.42 -27.43
N ILE A 25 6.85 2.39 -28.33
CA ILE A 25 7.84 3.47 -28.18
C ILE A 25 7.48 4.35 -26.97
N LEU A 26 6.21 4.75 -26.88
CA LEU A 26 5.72 5.61 -25.80
C LEU A 26 5.78 4.89 -24.45
N LEU A 27 5.51 3.58 -24.39
CA LEU A 27 5.63 2.78 -23.16
C LEU A 27 7.08 2.70 -22.64
N ARG A 28 8.10 2.96 -23.47
CA ARG A 28 9.50 3.04 -23.00
C ARG A 28 9.83 4.38 -22.33
N LEU A 29 8.99 5.40 -22.48
CA LEU A 29 9.13 6.68 -21.80
C LEU A 29 8.63 6.56 -20.36
N THR A 30 9.56 6.32 -19.43
CA THR A 30 9.26 6.12 -18.00
C THR A 30 8.81 7.40 -17.28
N ALA A 31 9.09 8.58 -17.86
CA ALA A 31 8.76 9.87 -17.25
C ALA A 31 7.45 10.44 -17.80
N ALA A 32 6.51 10.75 -16.90
CA ALA A 32 5.24 11.40 -17.25
C ALA A 32 5.42 12.71 -18.03
N ALA A 33 6.53 13.42 -17.81
CA ALA A 33 6.86 14.65 -18.54
C ALA A 33 7.18 14.39 -20.03
N ASP A 34 7.81 13.26 -20.37
CA ASP A 34 8.08 12.89 -21.75
C ASP A 34 6.80 12.51 -22.49
N LEU A 35 5.90 11.76 -21.83
CA LEU A 35 4.57 11.47 -22.37
C LEU A 35 3.75 12.76 -22.57
N ALA A 36 3.77 13.67 -21.60
CA ALA A 36 3.12 14.96 -21.74
C ALA A 36 3.66 15.75 -22.94
N ARG A 37 4.99 15.81 -23.12
CA ARG A 37 5.60 16.44 -24.31
C ARG A 37 5.21 15.75 -25.61
N ALA A 38 5.21 14.41 -25.66
CA ALA A 38 4.80 13.66 -26.84
C ALA A 38 3.34 13.96 -27.23
N SER A 39 2.45 14.09 -26.23
CA SER A 39 1.04 14.43 -26.44
C SER A 39 0.80 15.82 -27.02
N THR A 40 1.76 16.74 -26.92
CA THR A 40 1.64 18.09 -27.49
C THR A 40 2.18 18.19 -28.91
N VAL A 41 2.87 17.16 -29.44
CA VAL A 41 3.48 17.22 -30.78
C VAL A 41 2.41 17.11 -31.87
N CYS A 42 1.53 16.11 -31.81
CA CYS A 42 0.46 15.92 -32.79
C CYS A 42 -0.70 15.06 -32.24
N PRO A 43 -1.84 14.96 -32.95
CA PRO A 43 -3.02 14.24 -32.46
C PRO A 43 -2.82 12.73 -32.26
N THR A 44 -1.95 12.08 -33.04
CA THR A 44 -1.78 10.62 -33.00
C THR A 44 -1.18 10.11 -31.68
N PRO A 45 -0.01 10.61 -31.20
CA PRO A 45 0.50 10.27 -29.89
C PRO A 45 -0.44 10.71 -28.77
N ARG A 46 -1.11 11.86 -28.91
CA ARG A 46 -2.10 12.30 -27.92
C ARG A 46 -3.21 11.26 -27.78
N ARG A 47 -3.77 10.77 -28.88
CA ARG A 47 -4.80 9.74 -28.90
C ARG A 47 -4.31 8.47 -28.21
N VAL A 48 -3.14 7.96 -28.60
CA VAL A 48 -2.55 6.75 -28.00
C VAL A 48 -2.30 6.93 -26.50
N ILE A 49 -1.71 8.05 -26.07
CA ILE A 49 -1.42 8.32 -24.66
C ILE A 49 -2.69 8.45 -23.81
N THR A 50 -3.76 9.01 -24.38
CA THR A 50 -5.06 9.13 -23.69
C THR A 50 -5.88 7.84 -23.75
N ASP A 51 -5.45 6.84 -24.52
CA ASP A 51 -6.17 5.58 -24.64
C ASP A 51 -6.10 4.78 -23.33
N HIS A 52 -7.20 4.10 -23.00
CA HIS A 52 -7.32 3.31 -21.79
C HIS A 52 -6.40 2.08 -21.80
N SER A 53 -6.16 1.45 -22.96
CA SER A 53 -5.25 0.30 -23.09
C SER A 53 -3.81 0.73 -22.83
N PHE A 54 -3.39 1.83 -23.45
CA PHE A 54 -2.05 2.40 -23.26
C PHE A 54 -1.79 2.73 -21.79
N LEU A 55 -2.71 3.44 -21.13
CA LEU A 55 -2.58 3.79 -19.72
C LEU A 55 -2.55 2.54 -18.81
N ARG A 56 -3.27 1.48 -19.18
CA ARG A 56 -3.21 0.18 -18.49
C ARG A 56 -1.83 -0.45 -18.59
N HIS A 57 -1.30 -0.55 -19.81
CA HIS A 57 0.04 -1.09 -20.06
C HIS A 57 1.11 -0.25 -19.38
N LEU A 58 1.01 1.07 -19.45
CA LEU A 58 1.93 1.99 -18.79
C LEU A 58 1.96 1.77 -17.28
N ARG A 59 0.80 1.66 -16.61
CA ARG A 59 0.72 1.39 -15.15
C ARG A 59 1.18 -0.01 -14.77
N THR A 60 1.01 -0.97 -15.67
CA THR A 60 1.47 -2.36 -15.46
C THR A 60 2.99 -2.44 -15.56
N LEU A 61 3.58 -1.72 -16.51
CA LEU A 61 5.02 -1.70 -16.76
C LEU A 61 5.78 -0.77 -15.82
N HIS A 62 5.17 0.36 -15.43
CA HIS A 62 5.77 1.38 -14.59
C HIS A 62 4.99 1.51 -13.30
N PRO A 63 5.61 1.19 -12.15
CA PRO A 63 5.01 1.46 -10.84
C PRO A 63 4.58 2.93 -10.75
N PRO A 64 3.39 3.24 -10.20
CA PRO A 64 2.93 4.61 -10.09
C PRO A 64 3.97 5.46 -9.35
N PRO A 65 4.23 6.68 -9.83
CA PRO A 65 5.28 7.52 -9.28
C PRO A 65 5.02 7.77 -7.79
N LEU A 66 6.04 7.55 -6.98
CA LEU A 66 6.04 7.93 -5.58
C LEU A 66 6.07 9.46 -5.49
N LEU A 67 4.89 10.07 -5.38
CA LEU A 67 4.77 11.52 -5.20
C LEU A 67 4.92 11.91 -3.73
N ASP A 68 4.48 11.05 -2.80
CA ASP A 68 4.37 11.43 -1.39
C ASP A 68 4.29 10.26 -0.38
N ILE A 69 4.47 10.61 0.91
CA ILE A 69 4.13 9.83 2.11
C ILE A 69 3.08 10.59 2.93
N ILE A 70 1.84 10.11 2.94
CA ILE A 70 0.76 10.68 3.76
C ILE A 70 0.77 10.01 5.14
N SER A 71 1.19 10.74 6.18
CA SER A 71 1.15 10.27 7.58
C SER A 71 0.32 11.20 8.47
N VAL A 72 0.71 12.48 8.52
CA VAL A 72 0.01 13.57 9.23
C VAL A 72 0.04 14.85 8.39
N SER A 73 1.05 14.97 7.54
CA SER A 73 1.23 16.01 6.54
C SER A 73 1.77 15.36 5.25
N PHE A 74 1.52 16.01 4.11
CA PHE A 74 2.21 15.73 2.86
C PHE A 74 3.73 16.00 3.03
N ARG A 75 4.56 15.12 2.49
CA ARG A 75 6.03 15.17 2.50
C ARG A 75 6.56 14.84 1.10
N PRO A 76 6.70 15.85 0.21
CA PRO A 76 7.06 15.60 -1.18
C PRO A 76 8.38 14.85 -1.30
N ALA A 77 8.44 13.93 -2.26
CA ALA A 77 9.69 13.27 -2.62
C ALA A 77 10.77 14.31 -2.94
N GLN A 78 11.97 14.15 -2.37
CA GLN A 78 13.08 15.09 -2.53
C GLN A 78 14.14 14.55 -3.50
N HIS A 79 14.96 15.45 -4.05
CA HIS A 79 16.12 15.07 -4.88
C HIS A 79 17.04 14.12 -4.08
N PRO A 80 17.63 13.07 -4.70
CA PRO A 80 17.70 12.74 -6.14
C PRO A 80 16.54 11.87 -6.66
N HIS A 81 15.39 11.82 -6.00
CA HIS A 81 14.27 11.00 -6.46
C HIS A 81 13.77 11.46 -7.85
N PRO A 82 13.55 10.55 -8.83
CA PRO A 82 13.14 10.90 -10.19
C PRO A 82 11.87 11.75 -10.26
N PHE A 83 10.96 11.56 -9.31
CA PHE A 83 9.68 12.28 -9.24
C PHE A 83 9.70 13.50 -8.33
N ALA A 84 10.86 13.94 -7.84
CA ALA A 84 10.96 15.07 -6.91
C ALA A 84 10.42 16.40 -7.50
N ALA A 85 10.56 16.62 -8.80
CA ALA A 85 10.00 17.78 -9.46
C ALA A 85 8.46 17.75 -9.48
N ALA A 86 7.87 16.57 -9.77
CA ALA A 86 6.43 16.38 -9.76
C ALA A 86 5.85 16.48 -8.34
N ALA A 87 6.52 15.91 -7.34
CA ALA A 87 6.13 16.02 -5.94
C ALA A 87 6.14 17.46 -5.45
N ARG A 88 7.16 18.26 -5.80
CA ARG A 88 7.20 19.70 -5.49
C ARG A 88 6.11 20.48 -6.22
N ALA A 89 5.84 20.17 -7.47
CA ALA A 89 4.75 20.81 -8.20
C ALA A 89 3.39 20.53 -7.52
N LEU A 90 3.18 19.30 -7.04
CA LEU A 90 1.97 18.95 -6.29
C LEU A 90 1.88 19.71 -4.95
N ASP A 91 3.00 19.84 -4.24
CA ASP A 91 3.10 20.64 -3.00
C ASP A 91 2.70 22.10 -3.22
N THR A 92 3.15 22.70 -4.33
CA THR A 92 2.84 24.10 -4.67
C THR A 92 1.38 24.35 -5.01
N VAL A 93 0.62 23.32 -5.40
CA VAL A 93 -0.79 23.45 -5.77
C VAL A 93 -1.70 23.38 -4.53
N GLU A 94 -1.15 23.14 -3.33
CA GLU A 94 -1.89 23.02 -2.06
C GLU A 94 -3.10 22.08 -2.18
N VAL A 95 -2.87 20.90 -2.76
CA VAL A 95 -3.93 19.91 -2.95
C VAL A 95 -4.49 19.47 -1.60
N ASP A 96 -5.80 19.63 -1.42
CA ASP A 96 -6.51 19.23 -0.21
C ASP A 96 -6.69 17.72 -0.14
N LEU A 97 -5.64 17.02 0.31
CA LEU A 97 -5.61 15.57 0.48
C LEU A 97 -6.55 15.07 1.58
N TRP A 98 -6.91 15.95 2.52
CA TRP A 98 -7.90 15.66 3.56
C TRP A 98 -9.33 15.77 3.06
N CYS A 99 -9.52 16.19 1.80
CA CYS A 99 -10.80 16.25 1.12
C CYS A 99 -11.85 17.01 1.94
N SER A 100 -11.51 18.20 2.41
CA SER A 100 -12.40 19.10 3.16
C SER A 100 -13.66 19.51 2.38
N PHE A 101 -13.70 19.24 1.07
CA PHE A 101 -14.88 19.35 0.22
C PHE A 101 -15.91 18.23 0.43
N LEU A 102 -15.61 17.19 1.21
CA LEU A 102 -16.60 16.18 1.60
C LEU A 102 -17.70 16.81 2.46
N PRO A 103 -18.98 16.44 2.24
CA PRO A 103 -20.07 16.91 3.07
C PRO A 103 -19.88 16.41 4.51
N SER A 104 -20.11 17.29 5.49
CA SER A 104 -20.00 16.97 6.92
C SER A 104 -18.62 16.44 7.30
N THR A 105 -17.55 17.21 7.02
CA THR A 105 -16.13 16.85 7.23
C THR A 105 -15.82 16.18 8.57
N LYS A 106 -16.49 16.59 9.65
CA LYS A 106 -16.32 16.02 11.00
C LYS A 106 -16.81 14.58 11.15
N ARG A 107 -17.56 14.05 10.18
CA ARG A 107 -18.08 12.67 10.15
C ARG A 107 -17.10 11.70 9.48
N TRP A 108 -16.05 12.17 8.84
CA TRP A 108 -15.17 11.34 8.03
C TRP A 108 -13.83 11.11 8.70
N CYS A 109 -13.37 9.86 8.68
CA CYS A 109 -12.01 9.49 9.05
C CYS A 109 -11.25 9.04 7.80
N HIS A 110 -10.09 9.64 7.54
CA HIS A 110 -9.18 9.14 6.51
C HIS A 110 -8.72 7.71 6.85
N ARG A 111 -8.66 6.85 5.83
CA ARG A 111 -8.33 5.43 5.97
C ARG A 111 -7.13 5.02 5.16
N ASP A 112 -7.12 5.39 3.88
CA ASP A 112 -6.09 4.94 2.96
C ASP A 112 -5.95 5.90 1.79
N PHE A 113 -4.77 5.89 1.16
CA PHE A 113 -4.52 6.63 -0.06
C PHE A 113 -3.81 5.74 -1.06
N HIS A 114 -4.42 5.53 -2.23
CA HIS A 114 -3.88 4.66 -3.25
C HIS A 114 -4.26 5.17 -4.64
N ASP A 115 -3.29 5.17 -5.56
CA ASP A 115 -3.46 5.57 -6.97
C ASP A 115 -4.18 6.91 -7.15
N GLY A 116 -3.78 7.92 -6.37
CA GLY A 116 -4.35 9.27 -6.44
C GLY A 116 -5.72 9.42 -5.80
N ARG A 117 -6.27 8.38 -5.16
CA ARG A 117 -7.57 8.40 -4.48
C ARG A 117 -7.40 8.30 -2.97
N ALA A 118 -8.21 9.05 -2.24
CA ALA A 118 -8.30 9.02 -0.79
C ALA A 118 -9.57 8.29 -0.35
N LEU A 119 -9.44 7.31 0.55
CA LEU A 119 -10.56 6.60 1.16
C LEU A 119 -10.87 7.15 2.54
N PHE A 120 -12.15 7.37 2.79
CA PHE A 120 -12.68 7.78 4.08
C PHE A 120 -13.76 6.80 4.53
N SER A 121 -13.84 6.57 5.84
CA SER A 121 -14.99 5.90 6.43
C SER A 121 -15.78 6.86 7.32
N GLY A 122 -17.09 6.64 7.39
CA GLY A 122 -17.96 7.30 8.34
C GLY A 122 -17.56 6.96 9.77
N ILE A 123 -17.66 7.96 10.64
CA ILE A 123 -17.52 7.85 12.08
C ILE A 123 -18.83 7.29 12.63
N PRO A 124 -18.82 6.11 13.30
CA PRO A 124 -20.03 5.54 13.88
C PRO A 124 -20.62 6.44 14.97
N GLU A 125 -21.96 6.49 15.07
CA GLU A 125 -22.65 7.28 16.10
C GLU A 125 -22.19 6.92 17.52
N GLY A 126 -22.09 7.93 18.40
CA GLY A 126 -21.63 7.74 19.79
C GLY A 126 -20.11 7.52 19.93
N SER A 127 -19.32 7.81 18.90
CA SER A 127 -17.85 7.85 19.00
C SER A 127 -17.32 9.30 18.98
N SER A 128 -16.52 9.66 19.98
CA SER A 128 -15.68 10.85 19.93
C SER A 128 -14.28 10.43 19.48
N TYR A 129 -13.69 11.21 18.57
CA TYR A 129 -12.31 11.03 18.13
C TYR A 129 -11.52 12.28 18.46
N ALA A 130 -10.45 12.13 19.24
CA ALA A 130 -9.32 13.04 19.16
C ALA A 130 -8.47 12.65 17.94
N PRO A 131 -7.86 13.60 17.21
CA PRO A 131 -6.87 13.29 16.17
C PRO A 131 -5.79 12.36 16.75
N GLY A 132 -5.70 11.12 16.25
CA GLY A 132 -4.74 10.10 16.71
C GLY A 132 -5.33 8.96 17.55
N ASP A 133 -6.58 9.06 18.04
CA ASP A 133 -7.23 8.03 18.86
C ASP A 133 -8.02 7.03 17.98
N TYR A 134 -7.29 6.21 17.22
CA TYR A 134 -7.88 5.22 16.32
C TYR A 134 -8.37 3.98 17.08
N LYS A 135 -9.66 3.91 17.41
CA LYS A 135 -10.30 2.68 17.92
C LYS A 135 -10.51 1.67 16.78
N ARG A 136 -9.52 0.80 16.57
CA ARG A 136 -9.48 -0.26 15.55
C ARG A 136 -10.72 -1.16 15.52
N GLY A 137 -11.39 -1.39 16.65
CA GLY A 137 -12.49 -2.35 16.75
C GLY A 137 -13.84 -1.87 16.21
N LYS A 138 -14.02 -0.61 15.79
CA LYS A 138 -15.34 -0.12 15.39
C LYS A 138 -15.68 -0.48 13.93
N PHE A 139 -16.84 -1.09 13.74
CA PHE A 139 -17.37 -1.42 12.43
C PHE A 139 -17.89 -0.16 11.74
N ALA A 140 -17.27 0.22 10.62
CA ALA A 140 -17.74 1.31 9.78
C ALA A 140 -18.50 0.75 8.58
N ARG A 141 -19.67 1.34 8.30
CA ARG A 141 -20.56 0.91 7.21
C ARG A 141 -20.57 1.85 6.02
N GLU A 142 -20.21 3.11 6.24
CA GLU A 142 -20.28 4.18 5.26
C GLU A 142 -18.88 4.53 4.78
N PHE A 143 -18.73 4.75 3.49
CA PHE A 143 -17.45 5.04 2.87
C PHE A 143 -17.58 6.11 1.79
N ALA A 144 -16.53 6.89 1.62
CA ALA A 144 -16.39 7.85 0.55
C ALA A 144 -15.00 7.70 -0.08
N VAL A 145 -14.96 7.67 -1.41
CA VAL A 145 -13.72 7.70 -2.17
C VAL A 145 -13.61 9.06 -2.84
N CYS A 146 -12.51 9.75 -2.59
CA CYS A 146 -12.25 11.09 -3.09
C CYS A 146 -11.09 11.09 -4.06
N ASP A 147 -11.20 11.97 -5.04
CA ASP A 147 -10.12 12.41 -5.89
C ASP A 147 -9.78 13.84 -5.48
N PRO A 148 -8.71 14.05 -4.69
CA PRO A 148 -8.36 15.37 -4.18
C PRO A 148 -7.87 16.30 -5.29
N LEU A 149 -7.30 15.78 -6.38
CA LEU A 149 -6.80 16.58 -7.50
C LEU A 149 -7.96 17.28 -8.22
N TYR A 150 -9.04 16.55 -8.48
CA TYR A 150 -10.21 17.09 -9.17
C TYR A 150 -11.31 17.56 -8.22
N ARG A 151 -11.07 17.48 -6.90
CA ARG A 151 -12.06 17.77 -5.84
C ARG A 151 -13.39 17.05 -6.05
N ARG A 152 -13.31 15.79 -6.48
CA ARG A 152 -14.48 14.93 -6.71
C ARG A 152 -14.57 13.90 -5.61
N TYR A 153 -15.77 13.50 -5.27
CA TYR A 153 -15.99 12.38 -4.36
C TYR A 153 -17.13 11.50 -4.85
N ARG A 154 -17.06 10.23 -4.47
CA ARG A 154 -18.12 9.25 -4.65
C ARG A 154 -18.43 8.64 -3.29
N MET A 155 -19.67 8.85 -2.85
CA MET A 155 -20.25 8.14 -1.71
C MET A 155 -20.55 6.71 -2.14
N LEU A 156 -20.13 5.75 -1.34
CA LEU A 156 -20.44 4.35 -1.59
C LEU A 156 -21.76 3.97 -0.91
N PRO A 157 -22.52 3.00 -1.45
CA PRO A 157 -23.60 2.41 -0.69
C PRO A 157 -23.06 1.88 0.63
N ALA A 158 -23.86 1.92 1.69
CA ALA A 158 -23.44 1.33 2.96
C ALA A 158 -23.30 -0.19 2.81
N ILE A 159 -22.43 -0.80 3.62
CA ILE A 159 -22.40 -2.27 3.72
C ILE A 159 -23.80 -2.74 4.12
N LEU A 160 -24.39 -3.60 3.27
CA LEU A 160 -25.76 -4.11 3.42
C LEU A 160 -25.95 -4.82 4.76
N ASP A 161 -27.14 -4.74 5.35
CA ASP A 161 -27.45 -5.40 6.63
C ASP A 161 -27.20 -6.92 6.56
N GLU A 162 -27.53 -7.53 5.42
CA GLU A 162 -27.31 -8.96 5.14
C GLU A 162 -25.82 -9.37 5.16
N LEU A 163 -24.92 -8.46 4.84
CA LEU A 163 -23.48 -8.69 4.96
C LEU A 163 -22.98 -8.32 6.36
N ALA A 164 -23.55 -7.26 6.96
CA ALA A 164 -23.18 -6.80 8.28
C ALA A 164 -23.41 -7.87 9.37
N VAL A 165 -24.41 -8.76 9.22
CA VAL A 165 -24.62 -9.88 10.17
C VAL A 165 -23.45 -10.86 10.23
N LEU A 166 -22.54 -10.84 9.24
CA LEU A 166 -21.32 -11.65 9.29
C LEU A 166 -20.37 -11.22 10.39
N VAL A 167 -20.50 -10.02 10.95
CA VAL A 167 -19.65 -9.53 12.03
C VAL A 167 -20.47 -9.02 13.20
N HIS A 168 -20.06 -9.34 14.42
CA HIS A 168 -20.67 -8.81 15.63
C HIS A 168 -19.72 -7.82 16.29
N GLN A 169 -20.19 -6.60 16.53
CA GLN A 169 -19.39 -5.48 17.03
C GLN A 169 -18.54 -5.80 18.28
N PRO A 170 -19.01 -6.59 19.28
CA PRO A 170 -18.19 -6.98 20.42
C PRO A 170 -17.01 -7.90 20.06
N ASP A 171 -17.10 -8.64 18.96
CA ASP A 171 -16.11 -9.63 18.55
C ASP A 171 -15.03 -9.05 17.63
N ILE A 172 -15.22 -7.82 17.12
CA ILE A 172 -14.29 -7.18 16.19
C ILE A 172 -13.09 -6.62 16.97
N LEU A 173 -11.94 -7.25 16.76
CA LEU A 173 -10.66 -6.82 17.32
C LEU A 173 -10.04 -5.70 16.48
N ASN A 174 -10.17 -5.81 15.16
CA ASN A 174 -9.68 -4.82 14.23
C ASN A 174 -10.55 -4.76 12.96
N PHE A 175 -10.83 -3.55 12.51
CA PHE A 175 -11.51 -3.24 11.27
C PHE A 175 -10.63 -2.30 10.45
N GLU A 176 -10.08 -2.81 9.35
CA GLU A 176 -9.17 -2.07 8.48
C GLU A 176 -9.81 -1.90 7.11
N SER A 177 -9.95 -0.66 6.65
CA SER A 177 -10.52 -0.34 5.33
C SER A 177 -9.48 0.30 4.44
N PHE A 178 -9.47 -0.09 3.16
CA PHE A 178 -8.42 0.29 2.22
C PHE A 178 -8.82 0.20 0.77
N LEU A 179 -8.03 0.84 -0.08
CA LEU A 179 -8.19 0.80 -1.53
C LEU A 179 -7.41 -0.38 -2.10
N ALA A 180 -7.98 -1.00 -3.12
CA ALA A 180 -7.35 -2.06 -3.87
C ALA A 180 -7.39 -1.76 -5.38
N PRO A 181 -6.36 -2.18 -6.12
CA PRO A 181 -6.36 -2.04 -7.58
C PRO A 181 -7.53 -2.83 -8.19
N PRO A 182 -8.02 -2.42 -9.37
CA PRO A 182 -9.02 -3.17 -10.10
C PRO A 182 -8.54 -4.60 -10.43
N GLY A 183 -9.49 -5.50 -10.70
CA GLY A 183 -9.18 -6.82 -11.26
C GLY A 183 -8.54 -6.71 -12.65
N ASP A 184 -7.84 -7.76 -13.09
CA ASP A 184 -7.18 -7.77 -14.41
C ASP A 184 -8.20 -7.53 -15.56
N ASP A 185 -9.48 -7.87 -15.37
CA ASP A 185 -10.52 -7.70 -16.40
C ASP A 185 -11.38 -6.43 -16.21
N GLU A 186 -11.13 -5.64 -15.17
CA GLU A 186 -11.89 -4.43 -14.86
C GLU A 186 -11.28 -3.17 -15.52
N ASP A 187 -12.11 -2.15 -15.77
CA ASP A 187 -11.67 -0.86 -16.33
C ASP A 187 -10.57 -0.19 -15.49
N THR A 188 -9.62 0.48 -16.15
CA THR A 188 -8.51 1.19 -15.49
C THR A 188 -8.94 2.37 -14.62
N SER A 189 -10.17 2.86 -14.81
CA SER A 189 -10.78 3.87 -13.95
C SER A 189 -11.53 3.28 -12.75
N SER A 190 -11.72 1.96 -12.73
CA SER A 190 -12.35 1.25 -11.62
C SER A 190 -11.42 1.18 -10.42
N PHE A 191 -12.03 1.03 -9.26
CA PHE A 191 -11.35 0.86 -7.99
C PHE A 191 -12.16 -0.12 -7.13
N ARG A 192 -11.46 -0.76 -6.20
CA ARG A 192 -12.09 -1.58 -5.18
C ARG A 192 -11.86 -0.98 -3.81
N VAL A 193 -12.87 -1.07 -2.95
CA VAL A 193 -12.73 -0.79 -1.52
C VAL A 193 -12.84 -2.10 -0.77
N MET A 194 -11.85 -2.40 0.04
CA MET A 194 -11.77 -3.60 0.85
C MET A 194 -11.84 -3.23 2.32
N CYS A 195 -12.62 -3.98 3.09
CA CYS A 195 -12.72 -3.82 4.54
C CYS A 195 -12.46 -5.17 5.20
N LEU A 196 -11.31 -5.31 5.86
CA LEU A 196 -10.92 -6.50 6.57
C LEU A 196 -11.33 -6.39 8.05
N ALA A 197 -12.30 -7.20 8.43
CA ALA A 197 -12.77 -7.36 9.80
C ALA A 197 -12.12 -8.59 10.43
N GLN A 198 -11.20 -8.35 11.36
CA GLN A 198 -10.61 -9.35 12.22
C GLN A 198 -11.50 -9.53 13.45
N CYS A 199 -12.24 -10.63 13.48
CA CYS A 199 -13.00 -11.05 14.66
C CYS A 199 -12.18 -12.03 15.51
N THR A 200 -12.62 -12.26 16.74
CA THR A 200 -12.00 -13.24 17.65
C THR A 200 -11.86 -14.63 17.00
N THR A 201 -12.89 -15.08 16.28
CA THR A 201 -12.95 -16.45 15.76
C THR A 201 -12.87 -16.58 14.24
N LYS A 202 -13.00 -15.47 13.50
CA LYS A 202 -13.01 -15.50 12.05
C LYS A 202 -12.47 -14.20 11.47
N LEU A 203 -12.16 -14.24 10.18
CA LEU A 203 -11.77 -13.09 9.40
C LEU A 203 -12.77 -12.91 8.26
N VAL A 204 -13.30 -11.70 8.11
CA VAL A 204 -14.29 -11.37 7.07
C VAL A 204 -13.77 -10.21 6.25
N LEU A 205 -13.73 -10.38 4.93
CA LEU A 205 -13.36 -9.35 3.98
C LEU A 205 -14.63 -8.87 3.26
N PHE A 206 -14.99 -7.61 3.42
CA PHE A 206 -16.00 -6.97 2.58
C PHE A 206 -15.32 -6.31 1.39
N VAL A 207 -15.87 -6.50 0.19
CA VAL A 207 -15.31 -5.97 -1.05
C VAL A 207 -16.38 -5.21 -1.81
N PHE A 208 -16.11 -3.95 -2.12
CA PHE A 208 -16.89 -3.14 -3.03
C PHE A 208 -16.13 -3.00 -4.36
N SER A 209 -16.80 -3.27 -5.48
CA SER A 209 -16.27 -2.94 -6.82
C SER A 209 -17.00 -1.73 -7.37
N SER A 210 -16.25 -0.74 -7.87
CA SER A 210 -16.85 0.47 -8.46
C SER A 210 -17.61 0.20 -9.76
N GLY A 211 -17.26 -0.90 -10.46
CA GLY A 211 -17.88 -1.32 -11.72
C GLY A 211 -19.25 -1.96 -11.50
N ALA A 212 -19.34 -2.90 -10.54
CA ALA A 212 -20.62 -3.50 -10.15
C ALA A 212 -21.47 -2.55 -9.29
N GLY A 213 -20.83 -1.70 -8.48
CA GLY A 213 -21.53 -0.81 -7.55
C GLY A 213 -22.12 -1.50 -6.32
N GLU A 214 -21.69 -2.74 -6.05
CA GLU A 214 -22.24 -3.59 -4.99
C GLU A 214 -21.15 -4.06 -4.03
N TRP A 215 -21.58 -4.42 -2.82
CA TRP A 215 -20.74 -5.07 -1.81
C TRP A 215 -20.88 -6.58 -1.89
N GLY A 216 -19.76 -7.29 -1.79
CA GLY A 216 -19.68 -8.71 -1.49
C GLY A 216 -18.90 -8.95 -0.19
N ALA A 217 -18.92 -10.20 0.29
CA ALA A 217 -18.15 -10.62 1.44
C ALA A 217 -17.49 -11.99 1.22
N VAL A 218 -16.27 -12.15 1.73
CA VAL A 218 -15.52 -13.40 1.75
C VAL A 218 -15.13 -13.71 3.19
N THR A 219 -15.44 -14.92 3.65
CA THR A 219 -15.03 -15.40 4.98
C THR A 219 -13.80 -16.29 4.87
N PHE A 220 -12.90 -16.16 5.84
CA PHE A 220 -11.74 -17.03 5.93
C PHE A 220 -11.85 -17.94 7.16
N ASP A 221 -12.18 -19.20 6.91
CA ASP A 221 -12.40 -20.22 7.94
C ASP A 221 -11.10 -20.73 8.55
N GLY A 222 -9.96 -20.53 7.87
CA GLY A 222 -8.63 -20.91 8.35
C GLY A 222 -8.07 -20.00 9.45
N TRP A 223 -8.81 -18.97 9.89
CA TRP A 223 -8.33 -17.97 10.84
C TRP A 223 -7.87 -18.57 12.16
N ILE A 224 -8.69 -19.43 12.78
CA ILE A 224 -8.33 -20.09 14.05
C ILE A 224 -7.03 -20.89 13.89
N ALA A 225 -6.95 -21.73 12.86
CA ALA A 225 -5.76 -22.54 12.59
C ALA A 225 -4.50 -21.70 12.29
N LEU A 226 -4.67 -20.48 11.79
CA LEU A 226 -3.58 -19.54 11.54
C LEU A 226 -3.08 -18.90 12.84
N VAL A 227 -3.98 -18.60 13.77
CA VAL A 227 -3.63 -17.90 15.01
C VAL A 227 -3.28 -18.83 16.17
N THR A 228 -3.70 -20.10 16.10
CA THR A 228 -3.27 -21.14 17.03
C THR A 228 -1.81 -21.50 16.74
N SER A 229 -0.91 -21.16 17.68
CA SER A 229 0.50 -21.53 17.58
C SER A 229 0.67 -23.06 17.62
N PRO A 230 1.65 -23.65 16.89
CA PRO A 230 2.00 -25.07 17.02
C PRO A 230 2.32 -25.51 18.46
N ASP A 231 2.71 -24.57 19.31
CA ASP A 231 3.07 -24.82 20.71
C ASP A 231 1.83 -24.94 21.65
N ASN A 232 0.61 -25.16 21.10
CA ASN A 232 -0.65 -25.34 21.84
C ASN A 232 -0.96 -24.22 22.85
N GLN A 233 -0.44 -23.02 22.64
CA GLN A 233 -0.87 -21.84 23.40
C GLN A 233 -2.29 -21.46 22.94
N PRO A 234 -3.22 -21.16 23.87
CA PRO A 234 -4.55 -20.68 23.50
C PRO A 234 -4.42 -19.45 22.58
N PRO A 235 -5.39 -19.20 21.66
CA PRO A 235 -5.38 -17.99 20.86
C PRO A 235 -5.27 -16.80 21.81
N ALA A 236 -4.13 -16.11 21.77
CA ALA A 236 -3.93 -15.00 22.69
C ALA A 236 -5.01 -13.95 22.37
N SER A 237 -5.68 -13.44 23.40
CA SER A 237 -6.59 -12.28 23.35
C SER A 237 -5.92 -10.99 22.83
N HIS A 238 -4.71 -11.09 22.30
CA HIS A 238 -3.80 -10.02 21.92
C HIS A 238 -3.22 -10.23 20.51
N LEU A 239 -3.83 -11.04 19.64
CA LEU A 239 -3.37 -11.17 18.25
C LEU A 239 -3.52 -9.85 17.50
N THR A 240 -2.41 -9.30 17.05
CA THR A 240 -2.34 -8.00 16.37
C THR A 240 -1.52 -8.12 15.10
N TRP A 241 -1.88 -7.32 14.09
CA TRP A 241 -1.06 -7.19 12.90
C TRP A 241 0.31 -6.65 13.28
N ALA A 242 1.35 -7.44 12.99
CA ALA A 242 2.70 -7.18 13.42
C ALA A 242 3.31 -5.93 12.74
N SER A 243 2.74 -5.56 11.59
CA SER A 243 3.14 -4.37 10.84
C SER A 243 1.92 -3.81 10.11
N GLY A 244 2.13 -2.76 9.32
CA GLY A 244 1.16 -2.29 8.35
C GLY A 244 0.82 -3.35 7.30
N ARG A 245 -0.23 -3.07 6.50
CA ARG A 245 -0.54 -3.83 5.29
C ARG A 245 0.45 -3.46 4.19
N TYR A 246 0.94 -4.45 3.45
CA TYR A 246 1.77 -4.25 2.26
C TYR A 246 1.09 -4.89 1.04
N TYR A 247 1.38 -4.37 -0.15
CA TYR A 247 0.91 -4.93 -1.42
C TYR A 247 2.13 -5.42 -2.21
N VAL A 248 2.20 -6.73 -2.44
CA VAL A 248 3.35 -7.42 -3.01
C VAL A 248 2.86 -8.54 -3.92
N HIS A 249 3.34 -8.61 -5.17
CA HIS A 249 2.99 -9.66 -6.13
C HIS A 249 1.48 -9.85 -6.29
N LYS A 250 0.76 -8.74 -6.45
CA LYS A 250 -0.71 -8.68 -6.50
C LYS A 250 -1.45 -9.20 -5.25
N CYS A 251 -0.75 -9.39 -4.14
CA CYS A 251 -1.33 -9.83 -2.89
C CYS A 251 -1.23 -8.73 -1.82
N PHE A 252 -2.28 -8.57 -1.01
CA PHE A 252 -2.13 -7.86 0.26
C PHE A 252 -1.55 -8.80 1.31
N CYS A 253 -0.65 -8.33 2.15
CA CYS A 253 -0.05 -9.15 3.19
C CYS A 253 -0.01 -8.46 4.56
N TRP A 254 -0.26 -9.25 5.60
CA TRP A 254 -0.25 -8.86 7.01
C TRP A 254 0.57 -9.86 7.81
N ALA A 255 1.62 -9.40 8.47
CA ALA A 255 2.31 -10.24 9.44
C ALA A 255 1.42 -10.41 10.69
N VAL A 256 1.34 -11.65 11.18
CA VAL A 256 0.49 -12.04 12.30
C VAL A 256 1.40 -12.46 13.45
N TYR A 257 1.26 -11.77 14.57
CA TYR A 257 2.06 -12.01 15.77
C TYR A 257 1.14 -12.37 16.95
N PRO A 258 1.49 -13.36 17.80
CA PRO A 258 2.78 -14.07 17.88
C PRO A 258 2.92 -15.32 16.99
N SER A 259 1.94 -15.62 16.14
CA SER A 259 1.97 -16.86 15.34
C SER A 259 3.13 -16.97 14.34
N ASN A 260 3.85 -15.86 14.09
CA ASN A 260 4.94 -15.79 13.11
C ASN A 260 4.48 -16.30 11.74
N ARG A 261 3.30 -15.86 11.30
CA ARG A 261 2.77 -16.16 9.97
C ARG A 261 2.52 -14.88 9.20
N LEU A 262 2.65 -14.95 7.89
CA LEU A 262 2.27 -13.91 6.96
C LEU A 262 0.95 -14.33 6.33
N LEU A 263 -0.14 -13.67 6.69
CA LEU A 263 -1.41 -13.80 6.00
C LEU A 263 -1.31 -13.04 4.68
N MET A 264 -1.71 -13.67 3.59
CA MET A 264 -1.73 -13.08 2.26
C MET A 264 -3.14 -13.23 1.66
N LEU A 265 -3.58 -12.21 0.94
CA LEU A 265 -4.83 -12.16 0.17
C LEU A 265 -4.48 -11.94 -1.29
N ASP A 266 -4.74 -12.92 -2.15
CA ASP A 266 -4.62 -12.74 -3.59
C ASP A 266 -5.78 -11.87 -4.10
N THR A 267 -5.47 -10.73 -4.73
CA THR A 267 -6.48 -9.78 -5.20
C THR A 267 -7.16 -10.18 -6.52
N ARG A 268 -6.68 -11.25 -7.16
CA ARG A 268 -7.26 -11.81 -8.39
C ARG A 268 -8.31 -12.86 -8.04
N THR A 269 -7.96 -13.79 -7.14
CA THR A 269 -8.87 -14.87 -6.73
C THR A 269 -9.72 -14.52 -5.50
N MET A 270 -9.34 -13.49 -4.75
CA MET A 270 -9.92 -13.15 -3.43
C MET A 270 -9.72 -14.25 -2.38
N GLU A 271 -8.71 -15.10 -2.55
CA GLU A 271 -8.41 -16.18 -1.63
C GLU A 271 -7.32 -15.81 -0.63
N PHE A 272 -7.50 -16.27 0.60
CA PHE A 272 -6.51 -16.13 1.66
C PHE A 272 -5.59 -17.35 1.71
N PHE A 273 -4.30 -17.10 1.91
CA PHE A 273 -3.31 -18.11 2.19
C PHE A 273 -2.29 -17.60 3.21
N ALA A 274 -1.47 -18.49 3.76
CA ALA A 274 -0.50 -18.12 4.77
C ALA A 274 0.88 -18.72 4.48
N VAL A 275 1.92 -17.97 4.81
CA VAL A 275 3.32 -18.38 4.74
C VAL A 275 3.95 -18.22 6.11
N ASP A 276 4.75 -19.19 6.54
CA ASP A 276 5.47 -19.06 7.81
C ASP A 276 6.55 -17.97 7.71
N LEU A 277 6.61 -17.10 8.71
CA LEU A 277 7.68 -16.12 8.89
C LEU A 277 8.84 -16.78 9.62
N PRO A 278 10.09 -16.35 9.36
CA PRO A 278 11.22 -16.91 10.08
C PRO A 278 11.07 -16.56 11.56
N ARG A 279 11.20 -17.56 12.43
CA ARG A 279 11.50 -17.28 13.84
C ARG A 279 12.78 -16.46 13.83
N GLN A 280 12.68 -15.24 14.34
CA GLN A 280 13.61 -14.14 14.08
C GLN A 280 15.00 -14.41 14.69
N ARG A 281 15.76 -15.33 14.08
CA ARG A 281 17.17 -15.58 14.39
C ARG A 281 17.98 -14.58 13.60
N VAL A 282 18.12 -13.39 14.18
CA VAL A 282 18.97 -12.34 13.62
C VAL A 282 20.43 -12.77 13.80
N PRO A 283 21.30 -12.67 12.77
CA PRO A 283 22.71 -13.02 12.92
C PRO A 283 23.43 -12.13 13.95
N GLY A 284 24.31 -12.73 14.78
CA GLY A 284 25.15 -12.00 15.74
C GLY A 284 24.42 -11.53 17.00
N GLN A 285 25.01 -10.54 17.71
CA GLN A 285 24.42 -9.89 18.90
C GLN A 285 23.41 -8.80 18.49
N MET A 286 22.43 -9.15 17.66
CA MET A 286 21.41 -8.23 17.14
C MET A 286 20.02 -8.69 17.56
N ILE A 287 19.15 -7.73 17.86
CA ILE A 287 17.76 -7.98 18.27
C ILE A 287 16.79 -7.16 17.42
N PRO A 288 15.61 -7.68 17.10
CA PRO A 288 14.55 -6.91 16.43
C PRO A 288 14.18 -5.68 17.26
N ILE A 289 14.05 -4.53 16.61
CA ILE A 289 13.46 -3.37 17.25
C ILE A 289 11.97 -3.65 17.38
N MET A 290 11.53 -3.69 18.62
CA MET A 290 10.15 -3.92 18.96
C MET A 290 9.45 -2.57 19.08
N ALA A 291 8.40 -2.35 18.30
CA ALA A 291 7.50 -1.24 18.51
C ALA A 291 6.37 -1.69 19.43
N CYS A 292 6.04 -0.86 20.42
CA CYS A 292 4.71 -0.90 21.01
C CYS A 292 3.74 -0.46 19.92
N GLN A 293 2.85 -1.35 19.48
CA GLN A 293 1.63 -0.86 18.86
C GLN A 293 0.72 -0.32 19.97
N ARG A 294 -0.33 0.44 19.60
CA ARG A 294 -1.20 1.19 20.53
C ARG A 294 -2.02 0.32 21.52
N VAL A 295 -1.74 -0.99 21.62
CA VAL A 295 -2.21 -1.89 22.67
C VAL A 295 -1.16 -1.94 23.79
N PRO A 296 -1.48 -1.52 25.03
CA PRO A 296 -0.53 -1.54 26.14
C PRO A 296 0.04 -2.94 26.37
N GLY A 297 1.38 -3.04 26.51
CA GLY A 297 2.06 -4.25 26.93
C GLY A 297 2.45 -5.24 25.83
N GLN A 298 2.15 -4.97 24.56
CA GLN A 298 2.56 -5.84 23.45
C GLN A 298 3.61 -5.19 22.55
N MET A 299 4.72 -5.90 22.41
CA MET A 299 5.88 -5.51 21.62
C MET A 299 5.96 -6.39 20.38
N ILE A 300 6.17 -5.78 19.23
CA ILE A 300 6.12 -6.43 17.93
C ILE A 300 7.28 -5.97 17.05
N PRO A 301 7.94 -6.87 16.29
CA PRO A 301 9.03 -6.47 15.42
C PRO A 301 8.57 -5.57 14.27
N ILE A 302 9.32 -4.51 14.01
CA ILE A 302 9.07 -3.60 12.88
C ILE A 302 9.57 -4.26 11.59
N MET A 303 8.65 -4.61 10.70
CA MET A 303 8.93 -5.32 9.45
C MET A 303 8.28 -4.67 8.23
N ALA A 304 8.87 -4.80 7.05
CA ALA A 304 8.25 -4.49 5.76
C ALA A 304 8.38 -5.64 4.78
N PHE A 305 7.37 -5.82 3.95
CA PHE A 305 7.36 -6.79 2.87
C PHE A 305 7.49 -6.07 1.52
N VAL A 306 8.35 -6.61 0.66
CA VAL A 306 8.70 -6.02 -0.63
C VAL A 306 8.70 -7.08 -1.72
N GLU A 307 8.51 -6.66 -2.97
CA GLU A 307 8.84 -7.49 -4.12
C GLU A 307 10.36 -7.61 -4.23
N ALA A 308 10.88 -8.82 -4.13
CA ALA A 308 12.27 -9.12 -4.47
C ALA A 308 12.35 -9.50 -5.95
N GLY A 309 13.55 -9.37 -6.53
CA GLY A 309 13.81 -9.85 -7.89
C GLY A 309 13.43 -11.33 -8.07
N GLU A 310 13.15 -11.73 -9.31
CA GLU A 310 12.73 -13.08 -9.71
C GLU A 310 11.33 -13.50 -9.21
N GLY A 311 10.46 -12.52 -8.88
CA GLY A 311 9.10 -12.81 -8.40
C GLY A 311 9.04 -13.31 -6.95
N MET A 312 10.12 -13.11 -6.18
CA MET A 312 10.23 -13.62 -4.83
C MET A 312 9.74 -12.61 -3.80
N LEU A 313 9.33 -13.07 -2.62
CA LEU A 313 8.95 -12.21 -1.51
C LEU A 313 10.19 -11.80 -0.69
N GLY A 314 10.38 -10.51 -0.48
CA GLY A 314 11.42 -9.96 0.39
C GLY A 314 10.85 -9.43 1.70
N MET A 315 11.65 -9.48 2.76
CA MET A 315 11.30 -8.91 4.06
C MET A 315 12.47 -8.11 4.62
N PHE A 316 12.19 -6.87 5.03
CA PHE A 316 13.07 -6.06 5.86
C PHE A 316 12.62 -6.12 7.31
N THR A 317 13.55 -6.36 8.21
CA THR A 317 13.35 -6.21 9.65
C THR A 317 14.26 -5.10 10.16
N LEU A 318 13.71 -4.16 10.93
CA LEU A 318 14.52 -3.21 11.67
C LEU A 318 15.09 -3.87 12.93
N VAL A 319 16.41 -3.87 13.07
CA VAL A 319 17.14 -4.52 14.17
C VAL A 319 18.10 -3.53 14.82
N SER A 320 18.35 -3.69 16.12
CA SER A 320 19.39 -2.97 16.85
C SER A 320 20.48 -3.94 17.33
N ARG A 321 21.72 -3.46 17.43
CA ARG A 321 22.82 -4.23 18.00
C ARG A 321 22.91 -4.00 19.51
N ILE A 322 23.09 -5.07 20.27
CA ILE A 322 23.03 -5.03 21.76
C ILE A 322 24.17 -4.18 22.36
N ASP A 323 25.33 -4.13 21.72
CA ASP A 323 26.56 -3.51 22.25
C ASP A 323 26.59 -1.96 22.16
N ASN A 324 25.92 -1.37 21.17
CA ASN A 324 26.03 0.05 20.86
C ASN A 324 24.72 0.70 20.37
N ASP A 325 23.61 -0.03 20.46
CA ASP A 325 22.26 0.38 20.03
C ASP A 325 22.18 0.89 18.57
N ARG A 326 23.15 0.53 17.72
CA ARG A 326 23.13 0.93 16.32
C ARG A 326 22.02 0.18 15.58
N HIS A 327 21.30 0.91 14.76
CA HIS A 327 20.18 0.38 14.00
C HIS A 327 20.64 -0.13 12.61
N TYR A 328 20.06 -1.25 12.19
CA TYR A 328 20.33 -1.88 10.90
C TYR A 328 19.02 -2.38 10.29
N LEU A 329 19.02 -2.56 8.98
CA LEU A 329 17.99 -3.32 8.28
C LEU A 329 18.51 -4.70 7.93
N HIS A 330 17.87 -5.73 8.48
CA HIS A 330 18.10 -7.11 8.08
C HIS A 330 17.19 -7.46 6.91
N TYR A 331 17.78 -7.78 5.77
CA TYR A 331 17.08 -8.17 4.56
C TYR A 331 17.10 -9.68 4.38
N THR A 332 15.91 -10.26 4.22
CA THR A 332 15.71 -11.68 3.94
C THR A 332 14.83 -11.85 2.70
N LYS A 333 15.03 -12.95 1.99
CA LYS A 333 14.19 -13.34 0.86
C LYS A 333 13.60 -14.72 1.12
N LEU A 334 12.33 -14.90 0.78
CA LEU A 334 11.70 -16.20 0.72
C LEU A 334 12.22 -16.94 -0.50
N GLN A 335 12.68 -18.17 -0.33
CA GLN A 335 13.10 -19.08 -1.39
C GLN A 335 12.53 -20.47 -1.14
N LYS A 336 12.41 -21.28 -2.18
CA LYS A 336 12.17 -22.71 -2.02
C LYS A 336 13.52 -23.38 -1.74
N ASP A 337 13.57 -24.27 -0.76
CA ASP A 337 14.74 -25.11 -0.55
C ASP A 337 14.77 -26.29 -1.55
N GLY A 338 15.79 -27.14 -1.44
CA GLY A 338 15.98 -28.29 -2.34
C GLY A 338 14.84 -29.32 -2.27
N ASP A 339 14.06 -29.32 -1.19
CA ASP A 339 12.90 -30.20 -1.00
C ASP A 339 11.56 -29.50 -1.36
N GLY A 340 11.63 -28.25 -1.82
CA GLY A 340 10.47 -27.45 -2.24
C GLY A 340 9.76 -26.72 -1.10
N ALA A 341 10.27 -26.78 0.13
CA ALA A 341 9.71 -26.08 1.28
C ALA A 341 10.11 -24.59 1.30
N ASN A 342 9.22 -23.75 1.81
CA ASN A 342 9.43 -22.32 1.92
C ASN A 342 10.45 -22.00 3.02
N LYS A 343 11.57 -21.37 2.66
CA LYS A 343 12.65 -21.01 3.57
C LYS A 343 13.11 -19.56 3.36
N TRP A 344 13.19 -18.82 4.46
CA TRP A 344 13.74 -17.47 4.45
C TRP A 344 15.26 -17.50 4.53
N GLN A 345 15.93 -16.88 3.57
CA GLN A 345 17.38 -16.75 3.51
C GLN A 345 17.81 -15.31 3.80
N SER A 346 18.79 -15.14 4.68
CA SER A 346 19.44 -13.86 4.94
C SER A 346 20.26 -13.45 3.72
N VAL A 347 20.01 -12.24 3.22
CA VAL A 347 20.69 -11.70 2.03
C VAL A 347 21.65 -10.60 2.41
N ALA A 348 21.22 -9.63 3.23
CA ALA A 348 22.05 -8.49 3.60
C ALA A 348 21.69 -7.93 4.98
N VAL A 349 22.65 -7.26 5.60
CA VAL A 349 22.44 -6.41 6.77
C VAL A 349 22.95 -5.02 6.41
N ILE A 350 22.06 -4.04 6.38
CA ILE A 350 22.34 -2.68 5.91
C ILE A 350 22.46 -1.78 7.13
N SER A 351 23.61 -1.12 7.29
CA SER A 351 23.80 -0.12 8.34
C SER A 351 22.99 1.14 8.06
N LEU A 352 22.24 1.61 9.05
CA LEU A 352 21.55 2.89 8.97
C LEU A 352 22.43 4.02 9.51
N PRO A 353 22.22 5.28 9.06
CA PRO A 353 22.95 6.43 9.60
C PRO A 353 22.82 6.56 11.13
N LEU A 354 23.90 6.99 11.78
CA LEU A 354 23.99 7.14 13.23
C LEU A 354 23.19 8.36 13.73
N HIS A 355 22.85 8.36 15.03
CA HIS A 355 22.15 9.45 15.75
C HIS A 355 20.66 9.61 15.39
N TYR A 356 20.05 8.56 14.84
CA TYR A 356 18.63 8.51 14.52
C TYR A 356 18.02 7.22 15.01
N ARG A 357 16.82 7.33 15.56
CA ARG A 357 15.88 6.21 15.72
C ARG A 357 15.06 6.07 14.46
N TYR A 358 14.86 4.85 14.01
CA TYR A 358 14.18 4.59 12.75
C TYR A 358 12.82 3.93 12.96
N THR A 359 11.88 4.26 12.08
CA THR A 359 10.66 3.48 11.86
C THR A 359 10.46 3.26 10.37
N ILE A 360 9.82 2.14 10.03
CA ILE A 360 9.35 1.85 8.68
C ILE A 360 8.01 2.56 8.50
N MET A 361 7.91 3.37 7.45
CA MET A 361 6.67 4.08 7.09
C MET A 361 5.83 3.29 6.09
N GLY A 362 6.49 2.50 5.23
CA GLY A 362 5.82 1.71 4.20
C GLY A 362 6.75 1.39 3.03
N VAL A 363 6.16 0.84 1.98
CA VAL A 363 6.83 0.50 0.72
C VAL A 363 6.00 1.05 -0.41
N ALA A 364 6.63 1.72 -1.36
CA ALA A 364 5.96 2.25 -2.55
C ALA A 364 6.98 2.50 -3.67
N GLY A 365 6.54 2.45 -4.93
CA GLY A 365 7.38 2.78 -6.10
C GLY A 365 8.72 2.02 -6.20
N GLY A 366 8.86 0.86 -5.56
CA GLY A 366 10.14 0.11 -5.48
C GLY A 366 11.11 0.59 -4.38
N TYR A 367 10.65 1.44 -3.47
CA TYR A 367 11.43 2.00 -2.36
C TYR A 367 10.85 1.59 -1.00
N LEU A 368 11.73 1.30 -0.04
CA LEU A 368 11.37 1.25 1.39
C LEU A 368 11.47 2.66 1.94
N LEU A 369 10.43 3.07 2.64
CA LEU A 369 10.32 4.39 3.22
C LEU A 369 10.65 4.31 4.71
N LEU A 370 11.70 5.00 5.11
CA LEU A 370 12.15 5.08 6.50
C LEU A 370 12.02 6.50 7.02
N GLN A 371 11.55 6.63 8.26
CA GLN A 371 11.63 7.87 9.02
C GLN A 371 12.72 7.75 10.07
N GLY A 372 13.73 8.62 9.98
CA GLY A 372 14.73 8.82 11.03
C GLY A 372 14.33 9.98 11.95
N ILE A 373 14.23 9.73 13.25
CA ILE A 373 13.99 10.74 14.30
C ILE A 373 15.34 10.96 15.01
N PRO A 374 15.90 12.19 14.98
CA PRO A 374 17.15 12.47 15.70
C PRO A 374 17.02 12.11 17.17
N GLU A 375 18.05 11.45 17.73
CA GLU A 375 18.04 11.03 19.14
C GLU A 375 17.89 12.21 20.11
N ASP A 376 18.45 13.38 19.76
CA ASP A 376 18.45 14.59 20.60
C ASP A 376 17.07 15.24 20.77
N MET A 377 16.14 15.01 19.84
CA MET A 377 14.80 15.63 19.83
C MET A 377 13.84 15.06 20.88
N LEU A 378 14.19 13.94 21.53
CA LEU A 378 13.37 13.31 22.58
C LEU A 378 13.76 13.75 24.00
N SER A 379 14.77 14.62 24.13
CA SER A 379 15.30 15.11 25.42
C SER A 379 14.56 16.33 25.97
N THR A 380 13.68 16.96 25.20
CA THR A 380 12.91 18.14 25.62
C THR A 380 11.45 17.77 25.85
N PRO A 381 10.84 18.13 27.00
CA PRO A 381 9.42 17.89 27.24
C PRO A 381 8.58 18.61 26.19
N LEU A 382 7.63 17.90 25.58
CA LEU A 382 6.70 18.42 24.56
C LEU A 382 5.96 19.65 25.10
N PRO A 383 6.07 20.84 24.48
CA PRO A 383 5.15 21.93 24.76
C PRO A 383 3.75 21.55 24.28
N LEU A 384 2.73 21.91 25.05
CA LEU A 384 1.33 21.79 24.64
C LEU A 384 1.13 22.37 23.23
N MET A 385 0.33 21.64 22.45
CA MET A 385 -0.12 21.95 21.09
C MET A 385 -0.26 23.45 20.83
N SER A 386 0.66 23.99 20.03
CA SER A 386 0.42 25.16 19.20
C SER A 386 0.52 24.73 17.73
N THR A 387 -0.36 25.26 16.90
CA THR A 387 -0.66 24.90 15.49
C THR A 387 0.46 25.23 14.49
N THR A 388 1.70 25.32 14.94
CA THR A 388 2.90 25.51 14.12
C THR A 388 4.03 24.67 14.69
N GLN A 389 4.16 23.44 14.21
CA GLN A 389 5.31 22.58 14.55
C GLN A 389 6.53 22.97 13.67
N PRO A 390 7.74 23.00 14.27
CA PRO A 390 8.96 23.37 13.56
C PRO A 390 9.38 22.33 12.51
N SER A 391 9.92 22.84 11.42
CA SER A 391 10.43 22.16 10.22
C SER A 391 11.67 21.27 10.46
N SER A 392 11.61 20.31 11.38
CA SER A 392 12.76 19.46 11.76
C SER A 392 12.47 17.95 11.74
N CYS A 393 11.99 17.42 10.62
CA CYS A 393 12.22 16.02 10.24
C CYS A 393 13.17 16.04 9.03
N ARG A 394 14.47 15.77 9.23
CA ARG A 394 15.50 16.00 8.20
C ARG A 394 15.96 14.77 7.40
N LEU A 395 15.45 13.56 7.61
CA LEU A 395 15.76 12.43 6.72
C LEU A 395 14.57 11.49 6.51
N CYS A 396 13.94 11.60 5.34
CA CYS A 396 13.24 10.49 4.70
C CYS A 396 14.22 9.86 3.71
N TRP A 397 14.63 8.62 3.94
CA TRP A 397 15.46 7.88 2.99
C TRP A 397 14.56 6.99 2.14
N ALA A 398 14.72 7.07 0.83
CA ALA A 398 14.15 6.13 -0.12
C ALA A 398 15.32 5.35 -0.71
N SER A 399 15.50 4.10 -0.26
CA SER A 399 16.46 3.19 -0.89
C SER A 399 15.80 2.49 -2.06
N LYS A 400 16.36 2.63 -3.28
CA LYS A 400 15.92 1.81 -4.41
C LYS A 400 16.43 0.39 -4.16
N TYR A 401 15.53 -0.56 -3.94
CA TYR A 401 15.93 -1.96 -3.98
C TYR A 401 16.02 -2.36 -5.45
N ARG A 402 17.24 -2.44 -5.98
CA ARG A 402 17.47 -3.10 -7.27
C ARG A 402 17.19 -4.60 -7.08
N GLY A 403 15.95 -5.03 -7.30
CA GLY A 403 15.76 -6.33 -7.95
C GLY A 403 16.34 -6.19 -9.36
N GLY A 404 17.37 -6.97 -9.70
CA GLY A 404 18.06 -6.89 -11.01
C GLY A 404 17.05 -6.82 -12.16
N VAL A 405 17.28 -6.01 -13.21
CA VAL A 405 18.35 -6.16 -14.21
C VAL A 405 18.85 -4.77 -14.68
N GLY A 406 20.17 -4.61 -14.90
CA GLY A 406 20.79 -3.43 -15.55
C GLY A 406 21.43 -2.41 -14.61
#